data_AF-A0A9D4L2B6-F1
#
_entry.id   AF-A0A9D4L2B6-F1
#
_cell.length_a   1.000
_cell.length_b   1.000
_cell.length_c   1.000
_cell.angle_alpha   90.00
_cell.angle_beta   90.00
_cell.angle_gamma   90.00
#
_symmetry.space_group_name_H-M   'P 1'
#
loop_
_entity.id
_entity.type
_entity.pdbx_description
1 polymer ?
#
loop_
_entity_poly.entity_id
_entity_poly.type
_entity_poly.pdbx_seq_one_letter_code
_entity_poly.pdbx_strand_id
1 'polypeptide(L)'
;MAMKLQILFVIITCVYDIIIKCEENTCSDAPSYPTYGTCSSEDGIYTCSGMIPVTIPNSLTQVKVICFKSKMIINGEFLGVGWENVTYLQLYSNEVELADGAFWGIKRLKELHIHIPLLKLQNGVFRSLENLEVLSLNDCYMLKSTEFVQAMANESILPNLTHLYLCRTSKREDYNFDINESFLKILKRPIKILDFSDTVISSFDVRILDTEPALGKSIEYVNISHTYVIDHTNSKLSQNRTLQNRLGKFYRWENFGFQSKLQSFIENYYKYQRHAFNLWLCWIFKIDTKY
;
A
#
# COMPACT_ATOMS: atom_id res chain seq x y z
N MET A 1 0.61 24.73 -26.90
CA MET A 1 1.20 24.76 -25.54
C MET A 1 0.21 24.32 -24.45
N ALA A 2 -1.07 24.70 -24.54
CA ALA A 2 -2.13 24.34 -23.59
C ALA A 2 -2.33 22.82 -23.37
N MET A 3 -2.22 22.00 -24.43
CA MET A 3 -2.45 20.56 -24.36
C MET A 3 -1.37 19.78 -23.56
N LYS A 4 -0.14 20.31 -23.47
CA LYS A 4 0.92 19.73 -22.62
C LYS A 4 0.70 20.03 -21.13
N LEU A 5 0.05 21.15 -20.82
CA LEU A 5 -0.24 21.56 -19.45
C LEU A 5 -1.39 20.74 -18.83
N GLN A 6 -2.42 20.41 -19.61
CA GLN A 6 -3.51 19.53 -19.17
C GLN A 6 -3.05 18.10 -18.89
N ILE A 7 -2.16 17.54 -19.71
CA ILE A 7 -1.59 16.20 -19.48
C ILE A 7 -0.73 16.19 -18.20
N LEU A 8 0.06 17.23 -17.96
CA LEU A 8 0.85 17.36 -16.74
C LEU A 8 -0.03 17.51 -15.48
N PHE A 9 -1.16 18.22 -15.59
CA PHE A 9 -2.09 18.41 -14.47
C PHE A 9 -2.84 17.12 -14.10
N VAL A 10 -3.26 16.33 -15.09
CA VAL A 10 -3.89 15.01 -14.88
C VAL A 10 -2.90 14.02 -14.26
N ILE A 11 -1.64 14.06 -14.67
CA ILE A 11 -0.58 13.23 -14.10
C ILE A 11 -0.32 13.62 -12.63
N ILE A 12 -0.24 14.92 -12.31
CA ILE A 12 0.04 15.36 -10.93
C ILE A 12 -1.10 15.01 -9.97
N THR A 13 -2.37 15.10 -10.40
CA THR A 13 -3.49 14.64 -9.57
C THR A 13 -3.54 13.11 -9.47
N CYS A 14 -3.28 12.38 -10.55
CA CYS A 14 -3.20 10.91 -10.50
C CYS A 14 -2.04 10.42 -9.64
N VAL A 15 -0.88 11.08 -9.64
CA VAL A 15 0.25 10.73 -8.78
C VAL A 15 -0.05 11.04 -7.31
N TYR A 16 -0.83 12.08 -7.01
CA TYR A 16 -1.27 12.34 -5.63
C TYR A 16 -2.32 11.33 -5.12
N ASP A 17 -3.16 10.78 -5.99
CA ASP A 17 -4.12 9.73 -5.62
C ASP A 17 -3.49 8.32 -5.61
N ILE A 18 -2.47 8.07 -6.45
CA ILE A 18 -1.71 6.79 -6.51
C ILE A 18 -0.61 6.73 -5.45
N ILE A 19 -0.08 7.88 -5.01
CA ILE A 19 0.57 7.98 -3.71
C ILE A 19 -0.57 7.96 -2.69
N ILE A 20 -1.11 6.76 -2.42
CA ILE A 20 -1.80 6.51 -1.15
C ILE A 20 -0.80 6.96 -0.10
N LYS A 21 -0.99 8.16 0.45
CA LYS A 21 -0.27 8.57 1.65
C LYS A 21 -0.51 7.45 2.63
N CYS A 22 0.56 6.70 2.89
CA CYS A 22 0.67 5.78 4.00
C CYS A 22 0.62 6.69 5.25
N GLU A 23 -0.58 7.14 5.59
CA GLU A 23 -0.83 8.09 6.67
C GLU A 23 -1.02 7.25 7.92
N GLU A 24 -0.16 7.48 8.92
CA GLU A 24 -0.19 6.80 10.21
C GLU A 24 -1.50 7.13 10.94
N ASN A 25 -2.56 6.44 10.58
CA ASN A 25 -3.69 6.30 11.46
C ASN A 25 -3.22 5.35 12.57
N THR A 26 -3.46 5.72 13.84
CA THR A 26 -3.27 4.82 14.99
C THR A 26 -4.63 4.65 15.67
N CYS A 27 -5.06 3.41 15.90
CA CYS A 27 -6.20 3.15 16.78
C CYS A 27 -5.61 3.35 18.17
N SER A 28 -5.73 4.56 18.69
CA SER A 28 -5.29 4.85 20.04
C SER A 28 -5.97 3.87 20.98
N ASP A 29 -5.20 3.22 21.86
CA ASP A 29 -5.69 2.40 22.99
C ASP A 29 -6.46 3.27 24.03
N ALA A 30 -7.03 4.39 23.60
CA ALA A 30 -7.68 5.37 24.43
C ALA A 30 -9.07 4.87 24.86
N PRO A 31 -9.47 5.13 26.11
CA PRO A 31 -10.76 4.73 26.67
C PRO A 31 -11.97 5.46 26.07
N SER A 32 -11.80 6.18 24.95
CA SER A 32 -12.82 7.02 24.29
C SER A 32 -13.38 6.44 22.99
N TYR A 33 -12.86 5.31 22.49
CA TYR A 33 -13.59 4.56 21.46
C TYR A 33 -14.87 4.02 22.09
N PRO A 34 -16.02 4.14 21.41
CA PRO A 34 -17.25 3.65 21.98
C PRO A 34 -17.06 2.16 22.27
N THR A 35 -17.29 1.77 23.51
CA THR A 35 -17.31 0.36 23.96
C THR A 35 -18.30 -0.48 23.18
N TYR A 36 -19.16 0.18 22.39
CA TYR A 36 -20.09 -0.37 21.42
C TYR A 36 -19.68 0.07 20.01
N GLY A 37 -19.52 -0.88 19.09
CA GLY A 37 -19.21 -0.55 17.71
C GLY A 37 -20.33 0.29 17.06
N THR A 38 -19.94 1.23 16.21
CA THR A 38 -20.86 2.10 15.47
C THR A 38 -20.64 1.92 13.98
N CYS A 39 -21.71 2.02 13.19
CA CYS A 39 -21.62 2.04 11.74
C CYS A 39 -22.40 3.24 11.18
N SER A 40 -21.85 3.87 10.16
CA SER A 40 -22.48 4.95 9.40
C SER A 40 -22.27 4.72 7.91
N SER A 41 -23.14 5.32 7.10
CA SER A 41 -22.96 5.37 5.65
C SER A 41 -22.87 6.81 5.21
N GLU A 42 -21.78 7.15 4.54
CA GLU A 42 -21.53 8.45 3.92
C GLU A 42 -20.97 8.20 2.53
N ASP A 43 -21.49 8.92 1.52
CA ASP A 43 -21.08 8.80 0.11
C ASP A 43 -21.05 7.37 -0.45
N GLY A 44 -21.96 6.51 0.03
CA GLY A 44 -22.06 5.10 -0.41
C GLY A 44 -21.00 4.17 0.20
N ILE A 45 -20.19 4.66 1.14
CA ILE A 45 -19.21 3.88 1.90
C ILE A 45 -19.79 3.55 3.27
N TYR A 46 -19.85 2.27 3.60
CA TYR A 46 -20.28 1.79 4.92
C TYR A 46 -19.07 1.71 5.85
N THR A 47 -18.97 2.64 6.81
CA THR A 47 -17.85 2.69 7.74
C THR A 47 -18.29 2.21 9.11
N CYS A 48 -17.65 1.16 9.61
CA CYS A 48 -17.87 0.63 10.95
C CYS A 48 -16.62 0.82 11.81
N SER A 49 -16.78 1.44 12.97
CA SER A 49 -15.73 1.64 13.96
C SER A 49 -15.97 0.76 15.18
N GLY A 50 -14.93 0.08 15.67
CA GLY A 50 -15.01 -0.72 16.89
C GLY A 50 -15.54 -2.15 16.71
N MET A 51 -16.11 -2.50 15.55
CA MET A 51 -16.64 -3.84 15.28
C MET A 51 -16.60 -4.21 13.80
N ILE A 52 -16.52 -5.51 13.51
CA ILE A 52 -16.87 -6.07 12.20
C ILE A 52 -18.40 -6.27 12.17
N PRO A 53 -19.14 -5.63 11.25
CA PRO A 53 -20.59 -5.76 11.21
C PRO A 53 -21.02 -7.17 10.75
N VAL A 54 -22.04 -7.73 11.39
CA VAL A 54 -22.64 -9.01 11.00
C VAL A 54 -23.49 -8.88 9.73
N THR A 55 -23.94 -7.67 9.39
CA THR A 55 -24.77 -7.43 8.21
C THR A 55 -24.35 -6.15 7.52
N ILE A 56 -24.25 -6.22 6.19
CA ILE A 56 -24.04 -5.08 5.31
C ILE A 56 -25.38 -4.75 4.65
N PRO A 57 -25.81 -3.48 4.65
CA PRO A 57 -27.00 -3.07 3.90
C PRO A 57 -26.85 -3.42 2.41
N ASN A 58 -27.87 -4.08 1.83
CA ASN A 58 -27.80 -4.66 0.47
C ASN A 58 -27.45 -3.68 -0.66
N SER A 59 -27.60 -2.37 -0.46
CA SER A 59 -27.26 -1.34 -1.45
C SER A 59 -25.79 -0.90 -1.41
N LEU A 60 -25.02 -1.34 -0.41
CA LEU A 60 -23.66 -0.89 -0.16
C LEU A 60 -22.66 -1.96 -0.61
N THR A 61 -21.67 -1.55 -1.39
CA THR A 61 -20.62 -2.44 -1.91
C THR A 61 -19.22 -2.06 -1.40
N GLN A 62 -19.09 -0.89 -0.78
CA GLN A 62 -17.83 -0.40 -0.23
C GLN A 62 -17.91 -0.38 1.29
N VAL A 63 -16.99 -1.07 1.95
CA VAL A 63 -16.98 -1.23 3.41
C VAL A 63 -15.61 -0.85 3.97
N LYS A 64 -15.61 -0.06 5.04
CA LYS A 64 -14.42 0.26 5.84
C LYS A 64 -14.66 -0.21 7.27
N VAL A 65 -13.81 -1.08 7.78
CA VAL A 65 -13.84 -1.53 9.17
C VAL A 65 -12.60 -1.02 9.88
N ILE A 66 -12.79 -0.12 10.82
CA ILE A 66 -11.73 0.62 11.50
C ILE A 66 -11.77 0.35 13.00
N CYS A 67 -10.60 0.26 13.63
CA CYS A 67 -10.43 0.15 15.08
C CYS A 67 -11.29 -0.92 15.75
N PHE A 68 -11.55 -2.01 15.05
CA PHE A 68 -12.14 -3.21 15.63
C PHE A 68 -11.14 -3.90 16.56
N LYS A 69 -11.65 -4.80 17.40
CA LYS A 69 -10.90 -5.47 18.47
C LYS A 69 -9.50 -5.93 18.03
N SER A 70 -8.48 -5.39 18.72
CA SER A 70 -7.08 -5.81 18.57
C SER A 70 -6.85 -7.21 19.16
N LYS A 71 -5.80 -7.90 18.70
CA LYS A 71 -5.46 -9.30 19.04
C LYS A 71 -6.59 -10.28 18.69
N MET A 72 -7.31 -9.99 17.61
CA MET A 72 -8.38 -10.81 17.10
C MET A 72 -7.87 -11.74 16.00
N ILE A 73 -8.39 -12.96 15.97
CA ILE A 73 -8.24 -13.87 14.83
C ILE A 73 -9.51 -13.71 13.99
N ILE A 74 -9.37 -13.31 12.73
CA ILE A 74 -10.47 -13.26 11.77
C ILE A 74 -10.55 -14.63 11.09
N ASN A 75 -11.66 -15.32 11.31
CA ASN A 75 -12.01 -16.61 10.75
C ASN A 75 -13.53 -16.68 10.45
N GLY A 76 -13.93 -16.08 9.32
CA GLY A 76 -15.30 -16.18 8.81
C GLY A 76 -16.27 -15.08 9.28
N GLU A 77 -15.78 -13.99 9.86
CA GLU A 77 -16.61 -12.84 10.27
C GLU A 77 -17.31 -12.16 9.08
N PHE A 78 -16.82 -12.38 7.87
CA PHE A 78 -17.39 -11.84 6.63
C PHE A 78 -18.39 -12.79 5.95
N LEU A 79 -18.97 -13.76 6.68
CA LEU A 79 -20.00 -14.68 6.18
C LEU A 79 -21.44 -14.18 6.38
N GLY A 80 -21.61 -13.03 7.03
CA GLY A 80 -22.91 -12.43 7.30
C GLY A 80 -23.63 -11.93 6.05
N VAL A 81 -24.91 -11.57 6.21
CA VAL A 81 -25.75 -11.10 5.09
C VAL A 81 -25.20 -9.81 4.47
N GLY A 82 -25.16 -9.75 3.14
CA GLY A 82 -24.74 -8.58 2.36
C GLY A 82 -23.25 -8.53 2.06
N TRP A 83 -22.41 -9.28 2.79
CA TRP A 83 -20.96 -9.36 2.52
C TRP A 83 -20.66 -9.92 1.13
N GLU A 84 -21.54 -10.75 0.56
CA GLU A 84 -21.40 -11.28 -0.79
C GLU A 84 -21.46 -10.22 -1.91
N ASN A 85 -21.99 -9.02 -1.61
CA ASN A 85 -22.08 -7.90 -2.54
C ASN A 85 -20.91 -6.92 -2.44
N VAL A 86 -20.06 -7.06 -1.43
CA VAL A 86 -18.94 -6.14 -1.19
C VAL A 86 -17.88 -6.32 -2.27
N THR A 87 -17.49 -5.21 -2.90
CA THR A 87 -16.45 -5.14 -3.94
C THR A 87 -15.20 -4.41 -3.46
N TYR A 88 -15.31 -3.59 -2.42
CA TYR A 88 -14.19 -2.88 -1.79
C TYR A 88 -14.25 -3.09 -0.28
N LEU A 89 -13.12 -3.53 0.30
CA LEU A 89 -12.96 -3.68 1.75
C LEU A 89 -11.67 -3.03 2.22
N GLN A 90 -11.79 -2.13 3.19
CA GLN A 90 -10.66 -1.63 3.96
C GLN A 90 -10.73 -2.14 5.40
N LEU A 91 -9.64 -2.72 5.89
CA LEU A 91 -9.46 -3.13 7.28
C LEU A 91 -8.36 -2.31 7.91
N TYR A 92 -8.63 -1.78 9.10
CA TYR A 92 -7.69 -0.99 9.86
C TYR A 92 -7.83 -1.28 11.36
N SER A 93 -6.74 -1.73 11.98
CA SER A 93 -6.65 -2.05 13.42
C SER A 93 -5.18 -2.14 13.83
N ASN A 94 -4.88 -2.49 15.08
CA ASN A 94 -3.51 -2.55 15.59
C ASN A 94 -2.86 -3.94 15.39
N GLU A 95 -3.52 -5.02 15.83
CA GLU A 95 -3.02 -6.39 15.79
C GLU A 95 -4.12 -7.37 15.42
N VAL A 96 -3.91 -8.12 14.34
CA VAL A 96 -4.89 -9.07 13.82
C VAL A 96 -4.16 -10.25 13.18
N GLU A 97 -4.69 -11.44 13.39
CA GLU A 97 -4.33 -12.63 12.62
C GLU A 97 -5.46 -12.99 11.67
N LEU A 98 -5.15 -13.22 10.40
CA LEU A 98 -6.12 -13.66 9.40
C LEU A 98 -5.94 -15.16 9.15
N ALA A 99 -6.99 -15.94 9.45
CA ALA A 99 -6.98 -17.39 9.30
C ALA A 99 -7.12 -17.85 7.82
N ASP A 100 -6.91 -19.14 7.56
CA ASP A 100 -7.22 -19.75 6.26
C ASP A 100 -8.68 -19.43 5.87
N GLY A 101 -8.87 -18.87 4.68
CA GLY A 101 -10.21 -18.55 4.20
C GLY A 101 -10.92 -17.42 4.95
N ALA A 102 -10.20 -16.55 5.67
CA ALA A 102 -10.78 -15.43 6.42
C ALA A 102 -11.81 -14.62 5.61
N PHE A 103 -11.64 -14.53 4.28
CA PHE A 103 -12.51 -13.78 3.37
C PHE A 103 -13.51 -14.60 2.54
N TRP A 104 -13.77 -15.87 2.88
CA TRP A 104 -14.62 -16.77 2.07
C TRP A 104 -16.03 -16.25 1.75
N GLY A 105 -16.59 -15.39 2.59
CA GLY A 105 -17.93 -14.81 2.35
C GLY A 105 -17.94 -13.68 1.32
N ILE A 106 -16.80 -13.08 0.97
CA ILE A 106 -16.72 -11.87 0.13
C ILE A 106 -16.35 -12.21 -1.31
N LYS A 107 -17.22 -12.95 -1.99
CA LYS A 107 -16.92 -13.55 -3.30
C LYS A 107 -16.73 -12.54 -4.44
N ARG A 108 -17.25 -11.31 -4.30
CA ARG A 108 -17.20 -10.25 -5.33
C ARG A 108 -16.11 -9.21 -5.07
N LEU A 109 -15.25 -9.43 -4.07
CA LEU A 109 -14.22 -8.48 -3.68
C LEU A 109 -13.24 -8.24 -4.83
N LYS A 110 -13.06 -6.98 -5.20
CA LYS A 110 -12.11 -6.50 -6.20
C LYS A 110 -10.91 -5.82 -5.57
N GLU A 111 -11.14 -5.11 -4.48
CA GLU A 111 -10.11 -4.30 -3.81
C GLU A 111 -10.09 -4.60 -2.31
N LEU A 112 -8.93 -5.01 -1.82
CA LEU A 112 -8.68 -5.31 -0.41
C LEU A 112 -7.52 -4.46 0.10
N HIS A 113 -7.81 -3.59 1.05
CA HIS A 113 -6.84 -2.73 1.70
C HIS A 113 -6.74 -3.12 3.17
N ILE A 114 -5.57 -3.57 3.61
CA ILE A 114 -5.31 -3.96 4.99
C ILE A 114 -4.19 -3.06 5.51
N HIS A 115 -4.52 -2.32 6.56
CA HIS A 115 -3.65 -1.38 7.25
C HIS A 115 -3.55 -1.81 8.70
N ILE A 116 -2.77 -2.85 8.98
CA ILE A 116 -2.66 -3.46 10.31
C ILE A 116 -1.17 -3.67 10.63
N PRO A 117 -0.58 -2.79 11.47
CA PRO A 117 0.81 -2.86 11.90
C PRO A 117 1.32 -4.24 12.29
N LEU A 118 0.56 -4.94 13.14
CA LEU A 118 0.88 -6.24 13.70
C LEU A 118 0.04 -7.34 13.02
N LEU A 119 -0.01 -7.32 11.68
CA LEU A 119 -0.71 -8.32 10.87
C LEU A 119 0.03 -9.65 10.83
N LYS A 120 -0.70 -10.74 11.06
CA LYS A 120 -0.25 -12.11 10.78
C LYS A 120 -1.17 -12.76 9.75
N LEU A 121 -0.58 -13.49 8.82
CA LEU A 121 -1.31 -14.22 7.78
C LEU A 121 -1.11 -15.72 7.95
N GLN A 122 -2.20 -16.47 8.01
CA GLN A 122 -2.16 -17.91 7.85
C GLN A 122 -2.11 -18.30 6.36
N ASN A 123 -1.64 -19.52 6.10
CA ASN A 123 -1.67 -20.10 4.75
C ASN A 123 -3.12 -20.17 4.23
N GLY A 124 -3.35 -19.80 2.97
CA GLY A 124 -4.68 -19.87 2.36
C GLY A 124 -5.63 -18.72 2.75
N VAL A 125 -5.18 -17.70 3.49
CA VAL A 125 -6.01 -16.55 3.89
C VAL A 125 -6.78 -15.91 2.72
N PHE A 126 -6.14 -15.80 1.55
CA PHE A 126 -6.73 -15.20 0.34
C PHE A 126 -7.45 -16.20 -0.57
N ARG A 127 -7.73 -17.42 -0.09
CA ARG A 127 -8.49 -18.41 -0.84
C ARG A 127 -9.89 -17.87 -1.15
N SER A 128 -10.40 -18.18 -2.35
CA SER A 128 -11.73 -17.77 -2.85
C SER A 128 -11.87 -16.28 -3.23
N LEU A 129 -10.80 -15.49 -3.14
CA LEU A 129 -10.76 -14.11 -3.65
C LEU A 129 -10.43 -14.07 -5.15
N GLU A 130 -11.20 -14.80 -5.96
CA GLU A 130 -10.92 -14.98 -7.39
C GLU A 130 -11.05 -13.68 -8.21
N ASN A 131 -11.88 -12.75 -7.74
CA ASN A 131 -12.15 -11.48 -8.40
C ASN A 131 -11.22 -10.33 -7.95
N LEU A 132 -10.28 -10.61 -7.03
CA LEU A 132 -9.43 -9.57 -6.47
C LEU A 132 -8.44 -9.06 -7.52
N GLU A 133 -8.49 -7.75 -7.77
CA GLU A 133 -7.65 -7.04 -8.72
C GLU A 133 -6.57 -6.22 -7.98
N VAL A 134 -6.89 -5.73 -6.78
CA VAL A 134 -6.03 -4.88 -5.95
C VAL A 134 -5.87 -5.47 -4.54
N LEU A 135 -4.61 -5.68 -4.14
CA LEU A 135 -4.24 -6.02 -2.77
C LEU A 135 -3.26 -4.97 -2.23
N SER A 136 -3.66 -4.29 -1.16
CA SER A 136 -2.81 -3.37 -0.42
C SER A 136 -2.60 -3.88 0.99
N LEU A 137 -1.34 -4.11 1.36
CA LEU A 137 -0.90 -4.44 2.72
C LEU A 137 -0.02 -3.31 3.26
N ASN A 138 -0.45 -2.07 3.03
CA ASN A 138 0.30 -0.89 3.44
C ASN A 138 0.38 -0.79 4.96
N ASP A 139 1.54 -0.35 5.44
CA ASP A 139 1.83 -0.18 6.88
C ASP A 139 1.65 -1.45 7.73
N CYS A 140 1.63 -2.62 7.09
CA CYS A 140 1.73 -3.92 7.73
C CYS A 140 3.20 -4.24 8.05
N TYR A 141 3.89 -3.36 8.78
CA TYR A 141 5.34 -3.39 8.91
C TYR A 141 5.89 -4.64 9.61
N MET A 142 5.11 -5.31 10.47
CA MET A 142 5.53 -6.58 11.08
C MET A 142 5.24 -7.82 10.23
N LEU A 143 4.53 -7.68 9.10
CA LEU A 143 4.29 -8.80 8.20
C LEU A 143 5.61 -9.31 7.64
N LYS A 144 5.92 -10.59 7.89
CA LYS A 144 7.14 -11.20 7.35
C LYS A 144 6.95 -11.60 5.89
N SER A 145 8.02 -11.49 5.10
CA SER A 145 8.01 -11.97 3.72
C SER A 145 7.63 -13.44 3.62
N THR A 146 8.12 -14.29 4.54
CA THR A 146 7.76 -15.72 4.56
C THR A 146 6.26 -15.96 4.77
N GLU A 147 5.63 -15.18 5.64
CA GLU A 147 4.18 -15.27 5.90
C GLU A 147 3.38 -14.81 4.68
N PHE A 148 3.78 -13.69 4.08
CA PHE A 148 3.19 -13.21 2.83
C PHE A 148 3.32 -14.23 1.69
N VAL A 149 4.52 -14.78 1.50
CA VAL A 149 4.80 -15.78 0.46
C VAL A 149 3.98 -17.04 0.69
N GLN A 150 3.86 -17.52 1.93
CA GLN A 150 3.01 -18.67 2.26
C GLN A 150 1.54 -18.40 1.98
N ALA A 151 1.02 -17.23 2.37
CA ALA A 151 -0.34 -16.80 2.05
C ALA A 151 -0.62 -16.75 0.53
N MET A 152 0.42 -16.54 -0.28
CA MET A 152 0.36 -16.39 -1.72
C MET A 152 0.85 -17.62 -2.51
N ALA A 153 1.32 -18.69 -1.85
CA ALA A 153 2.17 -19.71 -2.46
C ALA A 153 1.49 -20.57 -3.54
N ASN A 154 0.16 -20.67 -3.53
CA ASN A 154 -0.58 -21.45 -4.52
C ASN A 154 -0.84 -20.60 -5.78
N GLU A 155 -0.42 -21.08 -6.94
CA GLU A 155 -0.54 -20.36 -8.22
C GLU A 155 -1.99 -20.01 -8.60
N SER A 156 -2.98 -20.77 -8.11
CA SER A 156 -4.41 -20.48 -8.32
C SER A 156 -5.00 -19.43 -7.37
N ILE A 157 -4.24 -18.96 -6.38
CA ILE A 157 -4.68 -17.92 -5.44
C ILE A 157 -4.55 -16.55 -6.14
N LEU A 158 -5.65 -15.79 -6.19
CA LEU A 158 -5.73 -14.44 -6.77
C LEU A 158 -5.35 -14.36 -8.26
N PRO A 159 -6.06 -15.07 -9.16
CA PRO A 159 -5.72 -15.13 -10.59
C PRO A 159 -5.83 -13.78 -11.32
N ASN A 160 -6.66 -12.86 -10.82
CA ASN A 160 -6.92 -11.55 -11.41
C ASN A 160 -6.12 -10.41 -10.77
N LEU A 161 -5.19 -10.72 -9.85
CA LEU A 161 -4.43 -9.70 -9.15
C LEU A 161 -3.52 -8.96 -10.14
N THR A 162 -3.70 -7.64 -10.21
CA THR A 162 -2.94 -6.76 -11.09
C THR A 162 -2.20 -5.66 -10.32
N HIS A 163 -2.64 -5.34 -9.11
CA HIS A 163 -2.02 -4.30 -8.28
C HIS A 163 -1.66 -4.87 -6.92
N LEU A 164 -0.38 -4.74 -6.56
CA LEU A 164 0.16 -5.17 -5.28
C LEU A 164 0.90 -4.01 -4.62
N TYR A 165 0.38 -3.56 -3.48
CA TYR A 165 0.96 -2.49 -2.68
C TYR A 165 1.46 -3.04 -1.35
N LEU A 166 2.76 -2.85 -1.09
CA LEU A 166 3.47 -3.32 0.09
C LEU A 166 4.25 -2.17 0.77
N CYS A 167 3.74 -0.93 0.69
CA CYS A 167 4.34 0.26 1.30
C CYS A 167 4.52 0.06 2.81
N ARG A 168 5.65 0.49 3.37
CA ARG A 168 5.91 0.45 4.82
C ARG A 168 6.50 1.77 5.28
N THR A 169 5.74 2.58 6.00
CA THR A 169 6.27 3.88 6.49
C THR A 169 7.20 3.78 7.69
N SER A 170 7.21 2.64 8.37
CA SER A 170 8.04 2.42 9.55
C SER A 170 9.52 2.30 9.17
N LYS A 171 10.33 3.28 9.62
CA LYS A 171 11.79 3.33 9.39
C LYS A 171 12.61 2.40 10.28
N ARG A 172 12.00 1.41 10.95
CA ARG A 172 12.80 0.53 11.82
C ARG A 172 13.48 -0.56 11.00
N GLU A 173 14.79 -0.67 11.22
CA GLU A 173 15.68 -1.59 10.51
C GLU A 173 15.41 -3.08 10.80
N ASP A 174 14.60 -3.39 11.83
CA ASP A 174 14.18 -4.75 12.19
C ASP A 174 13.01 -5.28 11.34
N TYR A 175 12.38 -4.44 10.52
CA TYR A 175 11.19 -4.76 9.72
C TYR A 175 11.46 -5.01 8.24
N ASN A 176 12.61 -5.64 7.96
CA ASN A 176 13.03 -5.94 6.61
C ASN A 176 12.04 -6.88 5.90
N PHE A 177 11.68 -6.52 4.67
CA PHE A 177 10.93 -7.38 3.78
C PHE A 177 11.88 -8.04 2.79
N ASP A 178 11.99 -9.37 2.87
CA ASP A 178 12.89 -10.11 1.99
C ASP A 178 12.25 -10.40 0.63
N ILE A 179 12.89 -10.03 -0.47
CA ILE A 179 12.40 -10.34 -1.82
C ILE A 179 13.28 -11.44 -2.40
N ASN A 180 12.93 -12.68 -2.05
CA ASN A 180 13.63 -13.87 -2.51
C ASN A 180 12.93 -14.55 -3.71
N GLU A 181 13.50 -15.65 -4.18
CA GLU A 181 12.97 -16.43 -5.31
C GLU A 181 11.50 -16.87 -5.14
N SER A 182 11.06 -17.11 -3.89
CA SER A 182 9.67 -17.52 -3.64
C SER A 182 8.71 -16.35 -3.81
N PHE A 183 9.11 -15.13 -3.44
CA PHE A 183 8.35 -13.92 -3.74
C PHE A 183 8.23 -13.71 -5.27
N LEU A 184 9.31 -13.95 -6.00
CA LEU A 184 9.34 -13.75 -7.46
C LEU A 184 8.38 -14.68 -8.21
N LYS A 185 8.06 -15.86 -7.66
CA LYS A 185 7.00 -16.73 -8.20
C LYS A 185 5.63 -16.05 -8.16
N ILE A 186 5.36 -15.22 -7.15
CA ILE A 186 4.12 -14.44 -7.05
C ILE A 186 4.05 -13.42 -8.19
N LEU A 187 5.18 -12.78 -8.50
CA LEU A 187 5.27 -11.79 -9.56
C LEU A 187 5.14 -12.38 -10.98
N LYS A 188 5.17 -13.71 -11.16
CA LYS A 188 4.84 -14.36 -12.44
C LYS A 188 3.36 -14.21 -12.81
N ARG A 189 2.52 -13.76 -11.88
CA ARG A 189 1.13 -13.35 -12.11
C ARG A 189 1.08 -12.07 -12.97
N PRO A 190 -0.08 -11.70 -13.53
CA PRO A 190 -0.24 -10.48 -14.33
C PRO A 190 -0.23 -9.20 -13.46
N ILE A 191 0.70 -9.09 -12.52
CA ILE A 191 0.92 -7.89 -11.71
C ILE A 191 1.41 -6.79 -12.63
N LYS A 192 0.63 -5.73 -12.77
CA LYS A 192 0.91 -4.52 -13.53
C LYS A 192 1.56 -3.45 -12.68
N ILE A 193 1.08 -3.31 -11.45
CA ILE A 193 1.53 -2.29 -10.50
C ILE A 193 2.09 -2.99 -9.27
N LEU A 194 3.35 -2.67 -8.96
CA LEU A 194 4.04 -3.17 -7.79
C LEU A 194 4.63 -2.00 -7.00
N ASP A 195 4.20 -1.84 -5.76
CA ASP A 195 4.66 -0.75 -4.89
C ASP A 195 5.36 -1.27 -3.63
N PHE A 196 6.61 -0.86 -3.45
CA PHE A 196 7.44 -1.08 -2.27
C PHE A 196 7.97 0.23 -1.68
N SER A 197 7.27 1.35 -1.90
CA SER A 197 7.70 2.63 -1.37
C SER A 197 7.90 2.57 0.15
N ASP A 198 8.86 3.36 0.62
CA ASP A 198 9.25 3.48 2.03
C ASP A 198 9.73 2.16 2.69
N THR A 199 9.79 1.05 1.95
CA THR A 199 10.13 -0.26 2.49
C THR A 199 11.64 -0.46 2.67
N VAL A 200 12.05 -1.11 3.76
CA VAL A 200 13.42 -1.61 3.92
C VAL A 200 13.48 -3.06 3.42
N ILE A 201 14.33 -3.33 2.44
CA ILE A 201 14.49 -4.63 1.80
C ILE A 201 15.86 -5.21 2.15
N SER A 202 15.88 -6.42 2.73
CA SER A 202 17.13 -7.10 3.13
C SER A 202 17.91 -7.66 1.94
N SER A 203 17.21 -8.06 0.88
CA SER A 203 17.83 -8.54 -0.34
C SER A 203 16.90 -8.27 -1.52
N PHE A 204 17.44 -7.62 -2.56
CA PHE A 204 16.73 -7.42 -3.81
C PHE A 204 17.72 -7.53 -4.97
N ASP A 205 17.73 -8.68 -5.63
CA ASP A 205 18.48 -8.81 -6.87
C ASP A 205 17.61 -8.36 -8.04
N VAL A 206 17.75 -7.08 -8.39
CA VAL A 206 17.07 -6.43 -9.52
C VAL A 206 17.28 -7.21 -10.82
N ARG A 207 18.42 -7.89 -10.97
CA ARG A 207 18.74 -8.64 -12.19
C ARG A 207 17.70 -9.72 -12.46
N ILE A 208 16.98 -10.17 -11.44
CA ILE A 208 15.95 -11.19 -11.60
C ILE A 208 14.74 -10.65 -12.41
N LEU A 209 14.47 -9.35 -12.35
CA LEU A 209 13.48 -8.72 -13.23
C LEU A 209 13.93 -8.68 -14.69
N ASP A 210 15.25 -8.63 -14.93
CA ASP A 210 15.84 -8.60 -16.28
C ASP A 210 15.99 -10.01 -16.89
N THR A 211 16.23 -11.03 -16.06
CA THR A 211 16.51 -12.40 -16.52
C THR A 211 15.28 -13.25 -16.81
N GLU A 212 14.11 -12.85 -16.30
CA GLU A 212 12.84 -13.54 -16.55
C GLU A 212 11.97 -12.72 -17.51
N PRO A 213 12.01 -12.99 -18.83
CA PRO A 213 11.25 -12.23 -19.82
C PRO A 213 9.72 -12.34 -19.65
N ALA A 214 9.24 -13.30 -18.84
CA ALA A 214 7.84 -13.39 -18.45
C ALA A 214 7.45 -12.33 -17.39
N LEU A 215 8.35 -12.03 -16.45
CA LEU A 215 8.15 -11.03 -15.38
C LEU A 215 8.20 -9.60 -15.93
N GLY A 216 9.14 -9.31 -16.83
CA GLY A 216 9.31 -7.98 -17.42
C GLY A 216 8.21 -7.55 -18.40
N LYS A 217 7.25 -8.43 -18.74
CA LYS A 217 6.13 -8.11 -19.65
C LYS A 217 4.81 -7.80 -18.92
N SER A 218 4.63 -8.33 -17.71
CA SER A 218 3.39 -8.12 -16.95
C SER A 218 3.43 -6.82 -16.15
N ILE A 219 4.58 -6.48 -15.58
CA ILE A 219 4.76 -5.31 -14.73
C ILE A 219 4.89 -4.06 -15.61
N GLU A 220 3.94 -3.14 -15.47
CA GLU A 220 3.91 -1.86 -16.18
C GLU A 220 4.55 -0.74 -15.34
N TYR A 221 4.45 -0.84 -14.00
CA TYR A 221 4.92 0.15 -13.05
C TYR A 221 5.47 -0.47 -11.77
N VAL A 222 6.64 0.02 -11.34
CA VAL A 222 7.26 -0.34 -10.06
C VAL A 222 7.59 0.94 -9.29
N ASN A 223 7.02 1.10 -8.10
CA ASN A 223 7.39 2.16 -7.17
C ASN A 223 8.32 1.64 -6.09
N ILE A 224 9.49 2.26 -5.97
CA ILE A 224 10.51 2.00 -4.94
C ILE A 224 11.01 3.32 -4.34
N SER A 225 10.15 4.35 -4.32
CA SER A 225 10.48 5.63 -3.71
C SER A 225 10.77 5.45 -2.23
N HIS A 226 11.87 6.05 -1.74
CA HIS A 226 12.32 5.93 -0.35
C HIS A 226 12.57 4.49 0.15
N THR A 227 12.72 3.52 -0.75
CA THR A 227 13.09 2.15 -0.40
C THR A 227 14.58 2.05 -0.07
N TYR A 228 14.91 1.39 1.05
CA TYR A 228 16.29 1.16 1.48
C TYR A 228 16.67 -0.30 1.26
N VAL A 229 17.80 -0.58 0.62
CA VAL A 229 18.31 -1.95 0.44
C VAL A 229 19.50 -2.15 1.36
N ILE A 230 19.44 -3.18 2.21
CA ILE A 230 20.55 -3.58 3.07
C ILE A 230 21.45 -4.51 2.25
N ASP A 231 22.65 -4.04 1.89
CA ASP A 231 23.64 -4.89 1.24
C ASP A 231 24.47 -5.60 2.32
N HIS A 232 24.23 -6.90 2.53
CA HIS A 232 25.00 -7.67 3.51
C HIS A 232 26.48 -7.85 3.14
N THR A 233 26.90 -7.46 1.92
CA THR A 233 28.32 -7.50 1.50
C THR A 233 29.09 -6.23 1.89
N ASN A 234 28.40 -5.13 2.21
CA ASN A 234 29.00 -3.88 2.67
C ASN A 234 28.11 -3.32 3.79
N SER A 235 28.60 -3.25 5.03
CA SER A 235 27.88 -2.84 6.25
C SER A 235 27.38 -1.37 6.29
N LYS A 236 27.02 -0.77 5.15
CA LYS A 236 26.46 0.58 5.03
C LYS A 236 25.09 0.52 4.34
N LEU A 237 24.07 1.08 4.99
CA LEU A 237 22.83 1.52 4.35
C LEU A 237 23.20 2.47 3.19
N SER A 238 23.04 2.00 1.95
CA SER A 238 23.29 2.81 0.77
C SER A 238 21.95 3.30 0.21
N GLN A 239 21.73 4.62 0.19
CA GLN A 239 20.62 5.20 -0.55
C GLN A 239 20.81 4.93 -2.05
N ASN A 240 19.73 4.51 -2.69
CA ASN A 240 19.77 3.57 -3.78
C ASN A 240 19.96 4.21 -5.17
N ARG A 241 21.03 5.00 -5.35
CA ARG A 241 21.39 5.56 -6.68
C ARG A 241 21.60 4.44 -7.72
N THR A 242 22.04 3.26 -7.31
CA THR A 242 22.37 2.16 -8.22
C THR A 242 21.13 1.39 -8.72
N LEU A 243 20.09 1.15 -7.90
CA LEU A 243 18.81 0.61 -8.40
C LEU A 243 18.10 1.59 -9.33
N GLN A 244 17.99 2.87 -8.93
CA GLN A 244 17.28 3.88 -9.71
C GLN A 244 17.89 4.02 -11.11
N ASN A 245 19.23 4.01 -11.19
CA ASN A 245 19.94 4.06 -12.47
C ASN A 245 19.78 2.79 -13.34
N ARG A 246 19.53 1.62 -12.74
CA ARG A 246 19.36 0.34 -13.47
C ARG A 246 17.93 0.13 -13.95
N LEU A 247 16.94 0.40 -13.10
CA LEU A 247 15.51 0.33 -13.43
C LEU A 247 15.06 1.49 -14.35
N GLY A 248 15.79 2.61 -14.34
CA GLY A 248 15.60 3.76 -15.23
C GLY A 248 15.69 3.47 -16.73
N LYS A 249 16.22 2.31 -17.13
CA LYS A 249 16.36 1.92 -18.53
C LYS A 249 15.12 1.26 -19.15
N PHE A 250 14.18 0.78 -18.35
CA PHE A 250 13.09 -0.09 -18.83
C PHE A 250 11.68 0.38 -18.46
N TYR A 251 11.53 1.19 -17.41
CA TYR A 251 10.23 1.68 -16.93
C TYR A 251 10.10 3.20 -17.08
N ARG A 252 8.88 3.72 -17.20
CA ARG A 252 8.64 5.17 -17.27
C ARG A 252 8.79 5.77 -15.87
N TRP A 253 9.96 6.36 -15.60
CA TRP A 253 10.20 7.11 -14.37
C TRP A 253 9.67 8.53 -14.50
N GLU A 254 8.81 8.96 -13.58
CA GLU A 254 8.63 10.39 -13.33
C GLU A 254 9.74 10.86 -12.38
N ASN A 255 10.92 11.06 -12.96
CA ASN A 255 11.97 11.85 -12.34
C ASN A 255 11.53 13.32 -12.36
N PHE A 256 10.81 13.77 -11.34
CA PHE A 256 10.81 15.19 -11.03
C PHE A 256 12.23 15.54 -10.59
N GLY A 257 12.91 16.37 -11.39
CA GLY A 257 14.25 16.92 -11.14
C GLY A 257 14.28 17.86 -9.92
N PHE A 258 13.82 17.35 -8.78
CA PHE A 258 13.70 18.06 -7.51
C PHE A 258 14.87 17.75 -6.57
N GLN A 259 15.77 16.83 -6.89
CA GLN A 259 16.76 16.32 -5.93
C GLN A 259 17.69 17.39 -5.33
N SER A 260 18.16 18.39 -6.08
CA SER A 260 19.08 19.40 -5.51
C SER A 260 18.37 20.48 -4.69
N LYS A 261 17.12 20.83 -5.06
CA LYS A 261 16.30 21.80 -4.29
C LYS A 261 15.58 21.15 -3.12
N LEU A 262 15.21 19.86 -3.22
CA LEU A 262 14.55 19.10 -2.15
C LEU A 262 15.53 18.77 -1.01
N GLN A 263 16.80 18.46 -1.31
CA GLN A 263 17.82 18.25 -0.27
C GLN A 263 18.03 19.54 0.56
N SER A 264 18.17 20.68 -0.12
CA SER A 264 18.23 22.01 0.51
C SER A 264 16.93 22.38 1.24
N PHE A 265 15.77 21.97 0.72
CA PHE A 265 14.47 22.19 1.34
C PHE A 265 14.27 21.33 2.59
N ILE A 266 14.68 20.06 2.59
CA ILE A 266 14.62 19.15 3.73
C ILE A 266 15.57 19.64 4.83
N GLU A 267 16.80 20.04 4.48
CA GLU A 267 17.77 20.62 5.42
C GLU A 267 17.27 21.95 6.03
N ASN A 268 16.53 22.77 5.27
CA ASN A 268 15.93 24.00 5.77
C ASN A 268 14.59 23.80 6.51
N TYR A 269 13.80 22.79 6.13
CA TYR A 269 12.50 22.46 6.73
C TYR A 269 12.66 22.01 8.19
N TYR A 270 13.71 21.22 8.48
CA TYR A 270 14.02 20.83 9.86
C TYR A 270 14.63 21.96 10.71
N LYS A 271 15.15 23.02 10.08
CA LYS A 271 15.76 24.16 10.78
C LYS A 271 14.74 25.20 11.24
N TYR A 272 13.55 25.27 10.63
CA TYR A 272 12.58 26.35 10.85
C TYR A 272 11.12 25.86 11.03
N GLN A 273 10.85 25.07 12.06
CA GLN A 273 9.47 24.72 12.46
C GLN A 273 9.06 25.44 13.77
N ARG A 274 8.63 26.70 13.60
CA ARG A 274 7.50 27.33 14.34
C ARG A 274 7.19 28.69 13.68
N HIS A 275 6.20 28.70 12.77
CA HIS A 275 5.41 29.86 12.26
C HIS A 275 5.40 30.22 10.76
N ALA A 276 6.12 29.58 9.83
CA ALA A 276 6.23 30.13 8.47
C ALA A 276 5.37 29.50 7.35
N PHE A 277 4.44 28.57 7.63
CA PHE A 277 3.71 27.87 6.56
C PHE A 277 2.58 28.69 5.91
N ASN A 278 2.01 29.68 6.61
CA ASN A 278 0.88 30.46 6.09
C ASN A 278 1.25 31.68 5.22
N LEU A 279 2.51 32.11 5.19
CA LEU A 279 2.93 33.29 4.42
C LEU A 279 3.48 32.96 3.02
N TRP A 280 3.84 31.70 2.75
CA TRP A 280 4.45 31.32 1.48
C TRP A 280 3.43 31.05 0.35
N LEU A 281 2.20 30.64 0.69
CA LEU A 281 1.13 30.41 -0.29
C LEU A 281 0.64 31.69 -0.99
N CYS A 282 0.83 32.87 -0.40
CA CYS A 282 0.48 34.15 -1.03
C CYS A 282 1.49 34.63 -2.09
N TRP A 283 2.68 34.03 -2.19
CA TRP A 283 3.73 34.49 -3.11
C TRP A 283 3.76 33.76 -4.45
N ILE A 284 3.10 32.61 -4.58
CA ILE A 284 3.08 31.81 -5.82
C ILE A 284 2.01 32.30 -6.82
N PHE A 285 1.01 33.07 -6.39
CA PHE A 285 -0.07 33.56 -7.26
C PHE A 285 0.19 34.90 -7.98
N LYS A 286 1.44 35.37 -8.07
CA LYS A 286 1.77 36.57 -8.84
C LYS A 286 2.80 36.25 -9.94
N ILE A 287 2.35 35.51 -10.96
CA ILE A 287 3.02 35.49 -12.25
C ILE A 287 2.30 36.46 -13.19
N ASP A 288 3.08 37.46 -13.56
CA ASP A 288 2.84 38.60 -14.42
C ASP A 288 2.18 38.20 -15.75
N THR A 289 1.02 38.79 -16.04
CA THR A 289 0.46 38.81 -17.39
C THR A 289 1.21 39.85 -18.21
N LYS A 290 2.24 39.44 -18.94
CA LYS A 290 2.71 40.16 -20.12
C LYS A 290 2.99 39.21 -21.28
N TYR A 291 2.26 39.50 -22.35
CA TYR A 291 2.19 38.92 -23.70
C TYR A 291 1.19 37.78 -23.88
#